data_AF-A0A959WJT8-F1
#
_entry.id   AF-A0A959WJT8-F1
#
_cell.length_a   1.000
_cell.length_b   1.000
_cell.length_c   1.000
_cell.angle_alpha   90.00
_cell.angle_beta   90.00
_cell.angle_gamma   90.00
#
_symmetry.space_group_name_H-M   'P 1'
#
loop_
_entity.id
_entity.type
_entity.pdbx_description
1 polymer ?
#
loop_
_entity_poly.entity_id
_entity_poly.type
_entity_poly.pdbx_seq_one_letter_code
_entity_poly.pdbx_strand_id
1 'polypeptide(L)'
;SLQPNSGAQGEYAGLLTIRAYHLARGDEQRNIALIPSSAHGTNPASAVMAGMEVVVVQCDDNGNIDIDDLRAKAEQHSNTLAALMVTYPSTHGVFEAGIRAMCAIIHDNGGQVYMDGANMNAQVGLCSPGEFGADVSHLNLHKTFCIPHGGGGPGVGPVAVRAHLAPHLPNHPLSGEAGPASGVGPISAAPWGSAGILPISWVYIALMGADGLRMATKLAILTANYVAARLGPHYPVLYAGAKGRVAHECILDLRPIKDASGVTVDDVAKRLMDYGFHAPTMSFPVAGTLMVEPTESESLAELDRFCEAMIAIRGEIERVESGEWPADDNPLCNAPHTAEDVTADGWSHPYPREVAAFPVRELRSAKYWPPVGRIDAAHGDRNLVCACPPVEAFAG
;
A
#
# COMPACT_ATOMS: atom_id res chain seq x y z
N SER A 1 -20.08 -0.86 -10.29
CA SER A 1 -20.80 -0.05 -9.27
C SER A 1 -19.88 1.07 -8.79
N LEU A 2 -20.36 2.31 -8.74
CA LEU A 2 -19.63 3.46 -8.19
C LEU A 2 -20.00 3.76 -6.72
N GLN A 3 -20.85 2.93 -6.12
CA GLN A 3 -21.41 3.18 -4.79
C GLN A 3 -20.38 3.16 -3.65
N PRO A 4 -19.41 2.21 -3.61
CA PRO A 4 -18.48 2.14 -2.48
C PRO A 4 -17.51 3.32 -2.44
N ASN A 5 -17.40 3.96 -1.28
CA ASN A 5 -16.67 5.21 -1.05
C ASN A 5 -15.26 5.04 -0.45
N SER A 6 -14.68 3.84 -0.51
CA SER A 6 -13.29 3.54 -0.16
C SER A 6 -12.88 2.19 -0.77
N GLY A 7 -11.57 1.90 -0.81
CA GLY A 7 -11.07 0.60 -1.28
C GLY A 7 -11.63 -0.58 -0.48
N ALA A 8 -11.56 -0.50 0.85
CA ALA A 8 -12.14 -1.50 1.76
C ALA A 8 -13.66 -1.68 1.58
N GLN A 9 -14.41 -0.60 1.32
CA GLN A 9 -15.84 -0.72 1.00
C GLN A 9 -16.06 -1.39 -0.37
N GLY A 10 -15.13 -1.24 -1.30
CA GLY A 10 -15.12 -1.96 -2.58
C GLY A 10 -14.81 -3.45 -2.42
N GLU A 11 -13.90 -3.82 -1.53
CA GLU A 11 -13.69 -5.21 -1.11
C GLU A 11 -14.95 -5.81 -0.52
N TYR A 12 -15.51 -5.18 0.51
CA TYR A 12 -16.74 -5.62 1.14
C TYR A 12 -17.91 -5.77 0.14
N ALA A 13 -18.12 -4.78 -0.73
CA ALA A 13 -19.13 -4.83 -1.79
C ALA A 13 -18.89 -5.98 -2.79
N GLY A 14 -17.65 -6.22 -3.19
CA GLY A 14 -17.29 -7.30 -4.12
C GLY A 14 -17.50 -8.68 -3.50
N LEU A 15 -17.14 -8.85 -2.22
CA LEU A 15 -17.34 -10.12 -1.50
C LEU A 15 -18.82 -10.39 -1.22
N LEU A 16 -19.62 -9.36 -0.89
CA LEU A 16 -21.07 -9.51 -0.81
C LEU A 16 -21.68 -9.88 -2.16
N THR A 17 -21.18 -9.31 -3.26
CA THR A 17 -21.60 -9.66 -4.61
C THR A 17 -21.31 -11.14 -4.91
N ILE A 18 -20.11 -11.64 -4.57
CA ILE A 18 -19.76 -13.06 -4.69
C ILE A 18 -20.67 -13.94 -3.82
N ARG A 19 -20.90 -13.55 -2.57
CA ARG A 19 -21.77 -14.29 -1.64
C ARG A 19 -23.20 -14.40 -2.18
N ALA A 20 -23.77 -13.30 -2.66
CA ALA A 20 -25.10 -13.29 -3.25
C ALA A 20 -25.20 -14.12 -4.52
N TYR A 21 -24.12 -14.18 -5.31
CA TYR A 21 -24.03 -15.07 -6.45
C TYR A 21 -24.08 -16.56 -6.05
N HIS A 22 -23.32 -16.98 -5.03
CA HIS A 22 -23.38 -18.35 -4.50
C HIS A 22 -24.77 -18.68 -3.93
N LEU A 23 -25.36 -17.78 -3.14
CA LEU A 23 -26.71 -17.94 -2.59
C LEU A 23 -27.77 -18.11 -3.69
N ALA A 24 -27.71 -17.30 -4.75
CA ALA A 24 -28.66 -17.39 -5.87
C ALA A 24 -28.58 -18.72 -6.63
N ARG A 25 -27.47 -19.45 -6.50
CA ARG A 25 -27.25 -20.77 -7.08
C ARG A 25 -27.57 -21.93 -6.13
N GLY A 26 -27.96 -21.63 -4.89
CA GLY A 26 -28.19 -22.63 -3.83
C GLY A 26 -26.91 -23.14 -3.17
N ASP A 27 -25.75 -22.51 -3.44
CA ASP A 27 -24.46 -22.85 -2.85
C ASP A 27 -24.25 -22.13 -1.50
N GLU A 28 -25.23 -22.21 -0.59
CA GLU A 28 -25.24 -21.43 0.66
C GLU A 28 -24.09 -21.75 1.63
N GLN A 29 -23.52 -22.95 1.52
CA GLN A 29 -22.40 -23.40 2.31
C GLN A 29 -21.04 -22.78 1.90
N ARG A 30 -20.98 -22.05 0.78
CA ARG A 30 -19.74 -21.44 0.29
C ARG A 30 -19.43 -20.15 1.02
N ASN A 31 -18.60 -20.24 2.06
CA ASN A 31 -18.19 -19.11 2.91
C ASN A 31 -16.68 -19.00 3.16
N ILE A 32 -15.84 -19.88 2.60
CA ILE A 32 -14.38 -19.81 2.77
C ILE A 32 -13.76 -18.80 1.80
N ALA A 33 -12.99 -17.85 2.33
CA ALA A 33 -12.15 -16.94 1.58
C ALA A 33 -10.68 -17.33 1.75
N LEU A 34 -10.02 -17.74 0.67
CA LEU A 34 -8.58 -17.94 0.63
C LEU A 34 -7.90 -16.57 0.50
N ILE A 35 -6.96 -16.27 1.39
CA ILE A 35 -6.25 -14.98 1.41
C ILE A 35 -4.75 -15.23 1.62
N PRO A 36 -3.88 -14.81 0.69
CA PRO A 36 -2.43 -14.88 0.87
C PRO A 36 -1.97 -14.14 2.13
N SER A 37 -0.94 -14.66 2.81
CA SER A 37 -0.33 -14.01 3.98
C SER A 37 0.28 -12.63 3.67
N SER A 38 0.53 -12.32 2.40
CA SER A 38 1.02 -11.02 1.93
C SER A 38 -0.10 -9.98 1.69
N ALA A 39 -1.38 -10.38 1.70
CA ALA A 39 -2.47 -9.49 1.36
C ALA A 39 -2.57 -8.27 2.29
N HIS A 40 -3.13 -7.17 1.76
CA HIS A 40 -3.43 -6.00 2.58
C HIS A 40 -4.36 -6.35 3.75
N GLY A 41 -4.16 -5.73 4.91
CA GLY A 41 -4.92 -6.05 6.13
C GLY A 41 -6.44 -5.79 6.02
N THR A 42 -6.87 -4.99 5.03
CA THR A 42 -8.30 -4.81 4.72
C THR A 42 -8.92 -6.08 4.16
N ASN A 43 -8.19 -6.89 3.37
CA ASN A 43 -8.73 -8.10 2.74
C ASN A 43 -9.37 -9.07 3.76
N PRO A 44 -8.65 -9.56 4.80
CA PRO A 44 -9.26 -10.44 5.79
C PRO A 44 -10.35 -9.73 6.62
N ALA A 45 -10.21 -8.43 6.91
CA ALA A 45 -11.23 -7.68 7.62
C ALA A 45 -12.55 -7.58 6.83
N SER A 46 -12.46 -7.27 5.53
CA SER A 46 -13.58 -7.20 4.59
C SER A 46 -14.24 -8.57 4.42
N ALA A 47 -13.46 -9.65 4.35
CA ALA A 47 -13.98 -11.02 4.26
C ALA A 47 -14.79 -11.42 5.49
N VAL A 48 -14.24 -11.19 6.69
CA VAL A 48 -14.96 -11.46 7.95
C VAL A 48 -16.24 -10.61 8.03
N MET A 49 -16.17 -9.34 7.64
CA MET A 49 -17.34 -8.44 7.61
C MET A 49 -18.42 -8.93 6.64
N ALA A 50 -18.04 -9.54 5.51
CA ALA A 50 -18.95 -10.16 4.55
C ALA A 50 -19.51 -11.53 5.01
N GLY A 51 -19.15 -11.99 6.21
CA GLY A 51 -19.59 -13.27 6.77
C GLY A 51 -18.83 -14.48 6.20
N MET A 52 -17.61 -14.27 5.70
CA MET A 52 -16.73 -15.34 5.24
C MET A 52 -15.74 -15.77 6.34
N GLU A 53 -15.32 -17.02 6.30
CA GLU A 53 -14.23 -17.55 7.13
C GLU A 53 -12.92 -17.48 6.34
N VAL A 54 -11.89 -16.89 6.94
CA VAL A 54 -10.59 -16.65 6.29
C VAL A 54 -9.68 -17.86 6.48
N VAL A 55 -9.16 -18.39 5.38
CA VAL A 55 -8.11 -19.39 5.37
C VAL A 55 -6.87 -18.79 4.70
N VAL A 56 -5.78 -18.70 5.47
CA VAL A 56 -4.54 -18.09 4.99
C VAL A 56 -3.83 -19.02 4.01
N VAL A 57 -3.39 -18.50 2.88
CA VAL A 57 -2.51 -19.17 1.91
C VAL A 57 -1.08 -18.67 2.12
N GLN A 58 -0.10 -19.57 2.12
CA GLN A 58 1.30 -19.22 2.37
C GLN A 58 1.93 -18.53 1.15
N CYS A 59 3.03 -17.82 1.41
CA CYS A 59 3.94 -17.33 0.38
C CYS A 59 5.25 -18.11 0.42
N ASP A 60 5.91 -18.26 -0.72
CA ASP A 60 7.25 -18.84 -0.82
C ASP A 60 8.34 -17.86 -0.32
N ASP A 61 9.59 -18.34 -0.22
CA ASP A 61 10.74 -17.53 0.21
C ASP A 61 11.04 -16.34 -0.72
N ASN A 62 10.51 -16.35 -1.95
CA ASN A 62 10.63 -15.26 -2.92
C ASN A 62 9.43 -14.29 -2.86
N GLY A 63 8.53 -14.48 -1.89
CA GLY A 63 7.35 -13.63 -1.68
C GLY A 63 6.20 -13.88 -2.65
N ASN A 64 6.23 -14.92 -3.49
CA ASN A 64 5.09 -15.27 -4.34
C ASN A 64 4.08 -16.11 -3.56
N ILE A 65 2.84 -16.18 -4.02
CA ILE A 65 1.85 -17.10 -3.46
C ILE A 65 2.30 -18.54 -3.72
N ASP A 66 2.30 -19.38 -2.68
CA ASP A 66 2.54 -20.81 -2.84
C ASP A 66 1.33 -21.45 -3.54
N ILE A 67 1.51 -21.78 -4.83
CA ILE A 67 0.46 -22.34 -5.67
C ILE A 67 0.06 -23.76 -5.23
N ASP A 68 0.99 -24.53 -4.64
CA ASP A 68 0.70 -25.88 -4.18
C ASP A 68 -0.10 -25.84 -2.87
N ASP A 69 0.23 -24.94 -1.96
CA ASP A 69 -0.58 -24.65 -0.77
C ASP A 69 -1.97 -24.10 -1.14
N LEU A 70 -2.04 -23.17 -2.12
CA LEU A 70 -3.29 -22.67 -2.67
C LEU A 70 -4.16 -23.81 -3.21
N ARG A 71 -3.57 -24.71 -4.01
CA ARG A 71 -4.27 -25.86 -4.59
C ARG A 71 -4.78 -26.79 -3.50
N ALA A 72 -3.93 -27.16 -2.54
CA ALA A 72 -4.30 -28.04 -1.45
C ALA A 72 -5.48 -27.48 -0.64
N LYS A 73 -5.47 -26.17 -0.33
CA LYS A 73 -6.56 -25.49 0.39
C LYS A 73 -7.82 -25.35 -0.46
N ALA A 74 -7.69 -25.04 -1.75
CA ALA A 74 -8.84 -24.98 -2.66
C ALA A 74 -9.54 -26.34 -2.78
N GLU A 75 -8.78 -27.44 -2.89
CA GLU A 75 -9.31 -28.80 -2.93
C GLU A 75 -9.93 -29.22 -1.59
N GLN A 76 -9.24 -28.96 -0.47
CA GLN A 76 -9.73 -29.23 0.89
C GLN A 76 -11.07 -28.52 1.15
N HIS A 77 -11.22 -27.28 0.70
CA HIS A 77 -12.41 -26.47 0.89
C HIS A 77 -13.34 -26.46 -0.33
N SER A 78 -13.17 -27.33 -1.32
CA SER A 78 -13.91 -27.30 -2.60
C SER A 78 -15.44 -27.19 -2.47
N ASN A 79 -16.03 -27.80 -1.44
CA ASN A 79 -17.46 -27.73 -1.16
C ASN A 79 -17.92 -26.41 -0.51
N THR A 80 -17.03 -25.72 0.21
CA THR A 80 -17.29 -24.48 0.97
C THR A 80 -16.50 -23.27 0.47
N LEU A 81 -15.72 -23.41 -0.61
CA LEU A 81 -14.89 -22.36 -1.20
C LEU A 81 -15.77 -21.29 -1.84
N ALA A 82 -15.72 -20.08 -1.29
CA ALA A 82 -16.43 -18.92 -1.80
C ALA A 82 -15.53 -18.10 -2.74
N ALA A 83 -14.33 -17.75 -2.28
CA ALA A 83 -13.46 -16.84 -3.02
C ALA A 83 -11.97 -17.03 -2.75
N LEU A 84 -11.14 -16.55 -3.69
CA LEU A 84 -9.76 -16.13 -3.45
C LEU A 84 -9.71 -14.60 -3.49
N MET A 85 -9.04 -13.98 -2.53
CA MET A 85 -8.63 -12.57 -2.62
C MET A 85 -7.16 -12.48 -2.97
N VAL A 86 -6.83 -11.88 -4.11
CA VAL A 86 -5.44 -11.72 -4.58
C VAL A 86 -5.16 -10.27 -4.97
N THR A 87 -3.97 -9.76 -4.67
CA THR A 87 -3.51 -8.46 -5.16
C THR A 87 -2.57 -8.68 -6.34
N TYR A 88 -2.77 -7.98 -7.46
CA TYR A 88 -1.90 -8.12 -8.63
C TYR A 88 -1.49 -6.74 -9.19
N PRO A 89 -0.19 -6.49 -9.45
CA PRO A 89 0.94 -7.20 -8.86
C PRO A 89 0.81 -7.27 -7.33
N SER A 90 1.44 -8.26 -6.71
CA SER A 90 1.40 -8.49 -5.27
C SER A 90 1.77 -7.25 -4.46
N THR A 91 1.42 -7.24 -3.17
CA THR A 91 1.87 -6.23 -2.19
C THR A 91 3.39 -6.24 -1.99
N HIS A 92 4.11 -7.24 -2.50
CA HIS A 92 5.56 -7.28 -2.55
C HIS A 92 6.14 -6.50 -3.75
N GLY A 93 5.30 -5.88 -4.58
CA GLY A 93 5.75 -5.15 -5.77
C GLY A 93 6.22 -6.06 -6.90
N VAL A 94 5.76 -7.32 -6.96
CA VAL A 94 6.18 -8.31 -7.97
C VAL A 94 5.00 -8.82 -8.80
N PHE A 95 5.23 -8.98 -10.11
CA PHE A 95 4.32 -9.67 -11.02
C PHE A 95 4.50 -11.19 -10.93
N GLU A 96 3.49 -11.87 -10.40
CA GLU A 96 3.48 -13.33 -10.28
C GLU A 96 3.10 -14.00 -11.61
N ALA A 97 4.00 -14.84 -12.15
CA ALA A 97 3.75 -15.54 -13.41
C ALA A 97 2.57 -16.53 -13.33
N GLY A 98 2.23 -17.00 -12.12
CA GLY A 98 1.21 -18.00 -11.86
C GLY A 98 -0.23 -17.50 -11.80
N ILE A 99 -0.52 -16.20 -11.97
CA ILE A 99 -1.85 -15.62 -11.71
C ILE A 99 -3.00 -16.33 -12.45
N ARG A 100 -2.80 -16.74 -13.71
CA ARG A 100 -3.81 -17.48 -14.48
C ARG A 100 -4.08 -18.87 -13.90
N ALA A 101 -3.03 -19.55 -13.44
CA ALA A 101 -3.15 -20.86 -12.81
C ALA A 101 -3.86 -20.75 -11.46
N MET A 102 -3.58 -19.71 -10.68
CA MET A 102 -4.29 -19.42 -9.43
C MET A 102 -5.78 -19.21 -9.67
N CYS A 103 -6.15 -18.38 -10.65
CA CYS A 103 -7.56 -18.19 -11.00
C CYS A 103 -8.24 -19.51 -11.41
N ALA A 104 -7.57 -20.30 -12.26
CA ALA A 104 -8.10 -21.58 -12.73
C ALA A 104 -8.34 -22.56 -11.56
N ILE A 105 -7.39 -22.71 -10.64
CA ILE A 105 -7.54 -23.56 -9.44
C ILE A 105 -8.80 -23.19 -8.65
N ILE A 106 -9.06 -21.89 -8.47
CA ILE A 106 -10.22 -21.41 -7.72
C ILE A 106 -11.52 -21.69 -8.46
N HIS A 107 -11.55 -21.43 -9.78
CA HIS A 107 -12.71 -21.70 -10.62
C HIS A 107 -13.04 -23.19 -10.71
N ASP A 108 -12.03 -24.05 -10.85
CA ASP A 108 -12.17 -25.51 -10.89
C ASP A 108 -12.76 -26.07 -9.58
N ASN A 109 -12.56 -25.38 -8.46
CA ASN A 109 -13.12 -25.71 -7.14
C ASN A 109 -14.39 -24.92 -6.80
N GLY A 110 -15.00 -24.24 -7.79
CA GLY A 110 -16.30 -23.57 -7.67
C GLY A 110 -16.26 -22.21 -6.96
N GLY A 111 -15.09 -21.68 -6.64
CA GLY A 111 -14.92 -20.35 -6.05
C GLY A 111 -14.99 -19.21 -7.07
N GLN A 112 -14.86 -17.98 -6.59
CA GLN A 112 -14.73 -16.76 -7.40
C GLN A 112 -13.40 -16.05 -7.09
N VAL A 113 -12.87 -15.28 -8.03
CA VAL A 113 -11.62 -14.55 -7.85
C VAL A 113 -11.90 -13.07 -7.65
N TYR A 114 -11.66 -12.61 -6.43
CA TYR A 114 -11.58 -11.20 -6.10
C TYR A 114 -10.14 -10.72 -6.30
N MET A 115 -9.95 -9.72 -7.16
CA MET A 115 -8.66 -9.04 -7.29
C MET A 115 -8.70 -7.69 -6.59
N ASP A 116 -7.80 -7.48 -5.63
CA ASP A 116 -7.51 -6.16 -5.09
C ASP A 116 -6.80 -5.32 -6.17
N GLY A 117 -7.46 -4.25 -6.59
CA GLY A 117 -6.98 -3.34 -7.64
C GLY A 117 -6.28 -2.09 -7.12
N ALA A 118 -5.83 -2.07 -5.86
CA ALA A 118 -5.00 -0.98 -5.35
C ALA A 118 -3.72 -0.76 -6.16
N ASN A 119 -3.16 -1.84 -6.72
CA ASN A 119 -1.92 -1.84 -7.50
C ASN A 119 -2.15 -1.70 -9.02
N MET A 120 -3.31 -1.17 -9.42
CA MET A 120 -3.66 -1.01 -10.85
C MET A 120 -2.75 -0.03 -11.60
N ASN A 121 -1.98 0.83 -10.90
CA ASN A 121 -1.04 1.73 -11.56
C ASN A 121 0.06 0.97 -12.34
N ALA A 122 0.33 -0.28 -11.95
CA ALA A 122 1.22 -1.20 -12.68
C ALA A 122 0.54 -1.95 -13.85
N GLN A 123 -0.77 -1.81 -14.05
CA GLN A 123 -1.53 -2.60 -15.02
C GLN A 123 -2.15 -1.80 -16.17
N VAL A 124 -2.60 -0.56 -15.92
CA VAL A 124 -3.42 0.21 -16.86
C VAL A 124 -2.76 0.29 -18.24
N GLY A 125 -3.48 -0.20 -19.26
CA GLY A 125 -3.01 -0.20 -20.66
C GLY A 125 -1.98 -1.28 -21.01
N LEU A 126 -1.57 -2.12 -20.05
CA LEU A 126 -0.65 -3.26 -20.24
C LEU A 126 -1.33 -4.62 -20.07
N CYS A 127 -2.18 -4.77 -19.06
CA CYS A 127 -2.99 -5.97 -18.83
C CYS A 127 -4.32 -5.61 -18.17
N SER A 128 -5.27 -6.54 -18.16
CA SER A 128 -6.58 -6.36 -17.53
C SER A 128 -6.93 -7.54 -16.61
N PRO A 129 -7.40 -7.28 -15.37
CA PRO A 129 -7.80 -8.32 -14.42
C PRO A 129 -8.71 -9.40 -14.99
N GLY A 130 -9.70 -8.97 -15.77
CA GLY A 130 -10.61 -9.90 -16.41
C GLY A 130 -9.88 -10.90 -17.31
N GLU A 131 -8.93 -10.44 -18.14
CA GLU A 131 -8.27 -11.28 -19.16
C GLU A 131 -7.47 -12.44 -18.58
N PHE A 132 -7.08 -12.37 -17.31
CA PHE A 132 -6.36 -13.42 -16.61
C PHE A 132 -7.16 -14.14 -15.53
N GLY A 133 -8.46 -13.86 -15.41
CA GLY A 133 -9.40 -14.68 -14.65
C GLY A 133 -10.00 -14.05 -13.40
N ALA A 134 -9.78 -12.76 -13.13
CA ALA A 134 -10.49 -12.09 -12.04
C ALA A 134 -11.99 -11.90 -12.37
N ASP A 135 -12.86 -12.20 -11.40
CA ASP A 135 -14.31 -12.05 -11.52
C ASP A 135 -14.79 -10.68 -11.07
N VAL A 136 -14.13 -10.13 -10.04
CA VAL A 136 -14.45 -8.85 -9.43
C VAL A 136 -13.18 -8.15 -8.98
N SER A 137 -13.15 -6.83 -9.14
CA SER A 137 -12.06 -5.98 -8.63
C SER A 137 -12.63 -4.66 -8.14
N HIS A 138 -12.16 -4.20 -6.98
CA HIS A 138 -12.26 -2.77 -6.68
C HIS A 138 -11.10 -2.02 -7.35
N LEU A 139 -11.24 -0.70 -7.48
CA LEU A 139 -10.16 0.21 -7.87
C LEU A 139 -10.01 1.30 -6.82
N ASN A 140 -8.80 1.72 -6.46
CA ASN A 140 -8.61 2.93 -5.64
C ASN A 140 -8.51 4.16 -6.54
N LEU A 141 -9.62 4.89 -6.72
CA LEU A 141 -9.58 6.13 -7.52
C LEU A 141 -8.67 7.21 -6.92
N HIS A 142 -8.46 7.14 -5.61
CA HIS A 142 -7.57 8.01 -4.82
C HIS A 142 -6.11 7.56 -4.79
N LYS A 143 -5.79 6.48 -5.50
CA LYS A 143 -4.42 6.07 -5.80
C LYS A 143 -4.19 6.22 -7.31
N THR A 144 -4.63 5.24 -8.09
CA THR A 144 -4.35 5.12 -9.53
C THR A 144 -5.00 6.21 -10.38
N PHE A 145 -6.12 6.80 -9.95
CA PHE A 145 -6.91 7.72 -10.78
C PHE A 145 -7.07 9.12 -10.17
N CYS A 146 -6.02 9.58 -9.49
CA CYS A 146 -5.74 10.98 -9.13
C CYS A 146 -6.71 11.69 -8.18
N ILE A 147 -7.70 11.02 -7.55
CA ILE A 147 -8.41 11.64 -6.43
C ILE A 147 -7.38 11.96 -5.32
N PRO A 148 -7.35 13.17 -4.75
CA PRO A 148 -6.32 13.56 -3.79
C PRO A 148 -6.45 12.77 -2.48
N HIS A 149 -5.31 12.40 -1.90
CA HIS A 149 -5.23 11.64 -0.65
C HIS A 149 -5.80 12.38 0.58
N GLY A 150 -5.78 13.71 0.58
CA GLY A 150 -6.47 14.56 1.57
C GLY A 150 -6.07 14.37 3.04
N GLY A 151 -4.89 13.80 3.32
CA GLY A 151 -4.45 13.51 4.70
C GLY A 151 -5.13 12.28 5.33
N GLY A 152 -5.72 11.40 4.52
CA GLY A 152 -6.42 10.18 4.98
C GLY A 152 -7.82 9.97 4.37
N GLY A 153 -8.16 10.70 3.32
CA GLY A 153 -9.46 10.68 2.66
C GLY A 153 -9.79 12.06 2.07
N PRO A 154 -10.72 12.14 1.10
CA PRO A 154 -11.70 11.12 0.72
C PRO A 154 -11.18 10.08 -0.28
N GLY A 155 -11.88 8.94 -0.36
CA GLY A 155 -11.66 7.92 -1.38
C GLY A 155 -12.94 7.59 -2.15
N VAL A 156 -12.78 6.83 -3.23
CA VAL A 156 -13.84 6.09 -3.92
C VAL A 156 -13.25 4.74 -4.34
N GLY A 157 -14.00 3.67 -4.10
CA GLY A 157 -13.60 2.29 -4.39
C GLY A 157 -14.58 1.60 -5.32
N PRO A 158 -14.77 2.05 -6.58
CA PRO A 158 -15.72 1.43 -7.48
C PRO A 158 -15.37 -0.03 -7.72
N VAL A 159 -16.41 -0.84 -7.89
CA VAL A 159 -16.29 -2.28 -8.10
C VAL A 159 -16.69 -2.62 -9.53
N ALA A 160 -15.76 -3.21 -10.27
CA ALA A 160 -15.97 -3.76 -11.59
C ALA A 160 -16.14 -5.28 -11.48
N VAL A 161 -17.08 -5.85 -12.23
CA VAL A 161 -17.41 -7.28 -12.17
C VAL A 161 -17.59 -7.87 -13.57
N ARG A 162 -17.37 -9.18 -13.68
CA ARG A 162 -17.82 -9.99 -14.82
C ARG A 162 -19.34 -10.07 -14.87
N ALA A 163 -19.85 -10.37 -16.06
CA ALA A 163 -21.28 -10.28 -16.36
C ALA A 163 -22.16 -11.13 -15.44
N HIS A 164 -21.70 -12.31 -15.00
CA HIS A 164 -22.47 -13.20 -14.11
C HIS A 164 -22.63 -12.65 -12.68
N LEU A 165 -21.75 -11.75 -12.25
CA LEU A 165 -21.85 -11.07 -10.95
C LEU A 165 -22.65 -9.76 -11.02
N ALA A 166 -22.87 -9.21 -12.22
CA ALA A 166 -23.56 -7.92 -12.39
C ALA A 166 -24.96 -7.86 -11.76
N PRO A 167 -25.82 -8.92 -11.79
CA PRO A 167 -27.12 -8.92 -11.12
C PRO A 167 -27.05 -8.83 -9.58
N HIS A 168 -25.88 -9.08 -9.01
CA HIS A 168 -25.65 -9.13 -7.56
C HIS A 168 -24.93 -7.90 -7.01
N LEU A 169 -24.59 -6.93 -7.87
CA LEU A 169 -23.95 -5.68 -7.45
C LEU A 169 -24.83 -4.90 -6.44
N PRO A 170 -24.22 -4.04 -5.59
CA PRO A 170 -24.97 -3.16 -4.70
C PRO A 170 -26.06 -2.34 -5.41
N ASN A 171 -27.15 -2.08 -4.71
CA ASN A 171 -28.25 -1.21 -5.16
C ASN A 171 -28.59 -0.17 -4.10
N HIS A 172 -29.63 0.65 -4.30
CA HIS A 172 -30.02 1.66 -3.31
C HIS A 172 -31.55 1.84 -3.23
N PRO A 173 -32.16 1.85 -2.04
CA PRO A 173 -33.62 1.90 -1.89
C PRO A 173 -34.25 3.21 -2.38
N LEU A 174 -33.49 4.31 -2.39
CA LEU A 174 -33.95 5.63 -2.83
C LEU A 174 -33.63 5.95 -4.30
N SER A 175 -32.96 5.06 -5.04
CA SER A 175 -32.62 5.28 -6.45
C SER A 175 -32.56 3.97 -7.22
N GLY A 176 -33.55 3.72 -8.08
CA GLY A 176 -33.62 2.52 -8.92
C GLY A 176 -32.52 2.42 -10.00
N GLU A 177 -31.81 3.52 -10.28
CA GLU A 177 -30.69 3.55 -11.23
C GLU A 177 -29.36 3.11 -10.59
N ALA A 178 -29.31 2.99 -9.27
CA ALA A 178 -28.08 2.79 -8.51
C ALA A 178 -27.68 1.32 -8.34
N GLY A 179 -28.00 0.46 -9.31
CA GLY A 179 -27.70 -0.97 -9.30
C GLY A 179 -28.91 -1.85 -9.65
N PRO A 180 -28.72 -3.18 -9.75
CA PRO A 180 -29.80 -4.12 -10.06
C PRO A 180 -30.80 -4.24 -8.90
N ALA A 181 -32.08 -4.47 -9.19
CA ALA A 181 -33.10 -4.69 -8.15
C ALA A 181 -32.80 -5.92 -7.26
N SER A 182 -32.12 -6.92 -7.80
CA SER A 182 -31.65 -8.13 -7.09
C SER A 182 -30.34 -7.93 -6.32
N GLY A 183 -29.81 -6.71 -6.29
CA GLY A 183 -28.56 -6.37 -5.63
C GLY A 183 -28.57 -6.58 -4.12
N VAL A 184 -27.38 -6.62 -3.53
CA VAL A 184 -27.15 -6.91 -2.09
C VAL A 184 -27.63 -5.83 -1.11
N GLY A 185 -28.25 -4.76 -1.60
CA GLY A 185 -28.60 -3.59 -0.78
C GLY A 185 -27.55 -2.48 -0.85
N PRO A 186 -27.78 -1.39 -0.08
CA PRO A 186 -26.87 -0.27 -0.01
C PRO A 186 -25.62 -0.58 0.84
N ILE A 187 -24.45 -0.33 0.26
CA ILE A 187 -23.13 -0.34 0.91
C ILE A 187 -22.75 1.05 1.42
N SER A 188 -23.20 2.09 0.73
CA SER A 188 -22.98 3.49 1.12
C SER A 188 -24.30 4.22 1.24
N ALA A 189 -24.34 5.25 2.09
CA ALA A 189 -25.56 6.01 2.38
C ALA A 189 -26.10 6.79 1.17
N ALA A 190 -25.24 7.11 0.19
CA ALA A 190 -25.63 7.75 -1.06
C ALA A 190 -25.52 6.74 -2.23
N PRO A 191 -26.40 6.82 -3.25
CA PRO A 191 -26.47 5.81 -4.30
C PRO A 191 -25.18 5.63 -5.15
N TRP A 192 -24.36 6.68 -5.23
CA TRP A 192 -23.06 6.68 -5.92
C TRP A 192 -21.93 7.18 -5.01
N GLY A 193 -22.07 6.98 -3.69
CA GLY A 193 -21.07 7.41 -2.71
C GLY A 193 -20.74 8.90 -2.81
N SER A 194 -19.43 9.21 -2.83
CA SER A 194 -18.89 10.57 -2.97
C SER A 194 -18.92 11.05 -4.43
N ALA A 195 -20.10 11.17 -5.03
CA ALA A 195 -20.23 11.45 -6.47
C ALA A 195 -19.54 12.75 -6.93
N GLY A 196 -19.44 13.75 -6.05
CA GLY A 196 -18.84 15.07 -6.36
C GLY A 196 -17.34 15.05 -6.71
N ILE A 197 -16.62 13.98 -6.35
CA ILE A 197 -15.17 13.84 -6.64
C ILE A 197 -14.87 12.88 -7.80
N LEU A 198 -15.87 12.18 -8.34
CA LEU A 198 -15.72 11.32 -9.52
C LEU A 198 -15.20 12.07 -10.78
N PRO A 199 -15.53 13.35 -11.03
CA PRO A 199 -14.99 14.07 -12.18
C PRO A 199 -13.47 14.13 -12.22
N ILE A 200 -12.77 14.02 -11.08
CA ILE A 200 -11.29 14.05 -11.04
C ILE A 200 -10.72 12.88 -11.85
N SER A 201 -11.15 11.65 -11.53
CA SER A 201 -10.72 10.45 -12.27
C SER A 201 -11.22 10.44 -13.70
N TRP A 202 -12.43 10.95 -13.95
CA TRP A 202 -12.95 11.07 -15.32
C TRP A 202 -12.08 11.99 -16.18
N VAL A 203 -11.71 13.18 -15.66
CA VAL A 203 -10.85 14.14 -16.36
C VAL A 203 -9.46 13.55 -16.61
N TYR A 204 -8.86 12.88 -15.61
CA TYR A 204 -7.58 12.19 -15.79
C TYR A 204 -7.64 11.19 -16.95
N ILE A 205 -8.63 10.29 -16.96
CA ILE A 205 -8.81 9.31 -18.02
C ILE A 205 -9.04 9.98 -19.39
N ALA A 206 -9.89 11.01 -19.43
CA ALA A 206 -10.25 11.71 -20.67
C ALA A 206 -9.07 12.48 -21.29
N LEU A 207 -8.26 13.14 -20.46
CA LEU A 207 -7.10 13.91 -20.92
C LEU A 207 -5.90 13.04 -21.28
N MET A 208 -5.66 11.97 -20.52
CA MET A 208 -4.54 11.05 -20.77
C MET A 208 -4.81 10.19 -22.02
N GLY A 209 -6.06 9.77 -22.23
CA GLY A 209 -6.41 8.81 -23.28
C GLY A 209 -5.67 7.47 -23.13
N ALA A 210 -5.87 6.56 -24.08
CA ALA A 210 -5.29 5.21 -23.99
C ALA A 210 -3.76 5.22 -23.98
N ASP A 211 -3.14 6.05 -24.82
CA ASP A 211 -1.68 6.10 -24.94
C ASP A 211 -1.01 6.77 -23.74
N GLY A 212 -1.61 7.85 -23.22
CA GLY A 212 -1.11 8.51 -22.00
C GLY A 212 -1.22 7.61 -20.79
N LEU A 213 -2.36 6.93 -20.60
CA LEU A 213 -2.55 5.98 -19.50
C LEU A 213 -1.54 4.82 -19.57
N ARG A 214 -1.32 4.25 -20.76
CA ARG A 214 -0.30 3.21 -20.95
C ARG A 214 1.11 3.73 -20.67
N MET A 215 1.41 4.98 -21.04
CA MET A 215 2.71 5.58 -20.77
C MET A 215 2.91 5.82 -19.27
N ALA A 216 1.89 6.31 -18.56
CA ALA A 216 1.92 6.48 -17.10
C ALA A 216 2.32 5.18 -16.40
N THR A 217 1.63 4.07 -16.70
CA THR A 217 1.98 2.76 -16.13
C THR A 217 3.39 2.30 -16.47
N LYS A 218 3.87 2.52 -17.71
CA LYS A 218 5.26 2.19 -18.07
C LYS A 218 6.28 3.00 -17.28
N LEU A 219 5.99 4.29 -17.07
CA LEU A 219 6.85 5.18 -16.29
C LEU A 219 6.84 4.82 -14.81
N ALA A 220 5.69 4.50 -14.21
CA ALA A 220 5.62 4.04 -12.82
C ALA A 220 6.48 2.78 -12.59
N ILE A 221 6.45 1.82 -13.53
CA ILE A 221 7.33 0.64 -13.45
C ILE A 221 8.80 1.03 -13.65
N LEU A 222 9.09 1.93 -14.58
CA LEU A 222 10.46 2.39 -14.86
C LEU A 222 11.08 3.10 -13.64
N THR A 223 10.36 4.03 -13.03
CA THR A 223 10.84 4.82 -11.89
C THR A 223 11.09 3.94 -10.67
N ALA A 224 10.22 2.96 -10.41
CA ALA A 224 10.45 1.99 -9.33
C ALA A 224 11.67 1.11 -9.58
N ASN A 225 11.86 0.60 -10.80
CA ASN A 225 13.06 -0.17 -11.14
C ASN A 225 14.33 0.68 -11.14
N TYR A 226 14.24 1.98 -11.45
CA TYR A 226 15.34 2.93 -11.32
C TYR A 226 15.78 3.07 -9.85
N VAL A 227 14.84 3.32 -8.94
CA VAL A 227 15.09 3.40 -7.49
C VAL A 227 15.67 2.10 -6.96
N ALA A 228 15.06 0.95 -7.31
CA ALA A 228 15.54 -0.36 -6.90
C ALA A 228 16.98 -0.64 -7.37
N ALA A 229 17.32 -0.27 -8.62
CA ALA A 229 18.67 -0.45 -9.16
C ALA A 229 19.70 0.48 -8.50
N ARG A 230 19.32 1.73 -8.20
CA ARG A 230 20.19 2.70 -7.52
C ARG A 230 20.45 2.35 -6.07
N LEU A 231 19.45 1.84 -5.36
CA LEU A 231 19.52 1.55 -3.93
C LEU A 231 19.95 0.12 -3.60
N GLY A 232 19.75 -0.84 -4.51
CA GLY A 232 20.06 -2.26 -4.30
C GLY A 232 21.45 -2.56 -3.74
N PRO A 233 22.53 -1.88 -4.17
CA PRO A 233 23.87 -2.07 -3.59
C PRO A 233 24.01 -1.63 -2.13
N HIS A 234 23.10 -0.80 -1.63
CA HIS A 234 23.13 -0.19 -0.29
C HIS A 234 22.06 -0.77 0.64
N TYR A 235 20.90 -1.09 0.08
CA TYR A 235 19.76 -1.70 0.74
C TYR A 235 19.26 -2.84 -0.14
N PRO A 236 19.38 -4.12 0.28
CA PRO A 236 18.94 -5.24 -0.52
C PRO A 236 17.46 -5.09 -0.92
N VAL A 237 17.17 -5.29 -2.21
CA VAL A 237 15.78 -5.36 -2.70
C VAL A 237 15.24 -6.75 -2.34
N LEU A 238 14.24 -6.79 -1.47
CA LEU A 238 13.80 -8.04 -0.83
C LEU A 238 13.18 -9.03 -1.83
N TYR A 239 12.32 -8.53 -2.73
CA TYR A 239 11.63 -9.34 -3.71
C TYR A 239 11.76 -8.76 -5.11
N ALA A 240 11.91 -9.63 -6.10
CA ALA A 240 11.93 -9.28 -7.51
C ALA A 240 11.35 -10.42 -8.34
N GLY A 241 10.73 -10.09 -9.48
CA GLY A 241 10.25 -11.10 -10.42
C GLY A 241 11.40 -11.89 -11.06
N ALA A 242 11.06 -12.94 -11.81
CA ALA A 242 12.01 -13.90 -12.39
C ALA A 242 13.16 -13.31 -13.25
N LYS A 243 13.05 -12.06 -13.67
CA LYS A 243 14.08 -11.33 -14.44
C LYS A 243 14.78 -10.24 -13.62
N GLY A 244 14.71 -10.31 -12.28
CA GLY A 244 15.33 -9.33 -11.37
C GLY A 244 14.70 -7.94 -11.45
N ARG A 245 13.39 -7.85 -11.74
CA ARG A 245 12.67 -6.58 -11.87
C ARG A 245 11.47 -6.53 -10.94
N VAL A 246 11.19 -5.33 -10.45
CA VAL A 246 9.98 -5.03 -9.67
C VAL A 246 8.88 -4.49 -10.59
N ALA A 247 7.67 -4.33 -10.05
CA ALA A 247 6.55 -3.67 -10.70
C ALA A 247 6.64 -2.14 -10.50
N HIS A 248 5.60 -1.50 -9.94
CA HIS A 248 5.57 -0.08 -9.63
C HIS A 248 6.15 0.32 -8.26
N GLU A 249 6.57 -0.65 -7.45
CA GLU A 249 7.10 -0.43 -6.11
C GLU A 249 8.16 -1.48 -5.77
N CYS A 250 9.05 -1.19 -4.82
CA CYS A 250 10.05 -2.14 -4.33
C CYS A 250 10.15 -2.13 -2.81
N ILE A 251 10.56 -3.26 -2.22
CA ILE A 251 10.83 -3.37 -0.78
C ILE A 251 12.34 -3.37 -0.54
N LEU A 252 12.81 -2.46 0.29
CA LEU A 252 14.18 -2.37 0.78
C LEU A 252 14.29 -3.07 2.13
N ASP A 253 15.17 -4.06 2.22
CA ASP A 253 15.36 -4.86 3.43
C ASP A 253 16.39 -4.23 4.38
N LEU A 254 15.89 -3.66 5.49
CA LEU A 254 16.71 -3.06 6.53
C LEU A 254 16.97 -4.04 7.69
N ARG A 255 16.41 -5.25 7.68
CA ARG A 255 16.54 -6.20 8.80
C ARG A 255 18.00 -6.64 9.03
N PRO A 256 18.79 -7.01 8.00
CA PRO A 256 20.20 -7.32 8.19
C PRO A 256 21.02 -6.12 8.71
N ILE A 257 20.62 -4.90 8.30
CA ILE A 257 21.26 -3.66 8.77
C ILE A 257 20.96 -3.44 10.25
N LYS A 258 19.72 -3.65 10.68
CA LYS A 258 19.33 -3.59 12.09
C LYS A 258 20.12 -4.61 12.91
N ASP A 259 20.25 -5.84 12.45
CA ASP A 259 20.97 -6.89 13.17
C ASP A 259 22.47 -6.56 13.32
N ALA A 260 23.06 -5.87 12.33
CA ALA A 260 24.47 -5.48 12.34
C ALA A 260 24.76 -4.19 13.11
N SER A 261 23.86 -3.21 13.06
CA SER A 261 24.11 -1.83 13.53
C SER A 261 23.25 -1.40 14.73
N GLY A 262 22.14 -2.10 14.98
CA GLY A 262 21.09 -1.64 15.89
C GLY A 262 20.15 -0.57 15.30
N VAL A 263 20.48 0.01 14.15
CA VAL A 263 19.66 1.05 13.49
C VAL A 263 18.38 0.43 12.94
N THR A 264 17.25 1.01 13.31
CA THR A 264 15.92 0.50 12.94
C THR A 264 15.35 1.19 11.71
N VAL A 265 14.26 0.62 11.18
CA VAL A 265 13.47 1.25 10.12
C VAL A 265 12.90 2.60 10.56
N ASP A 266 12.54 2.75 11.84
CA ASP A 266 12.02 4.00 12.39
C ASP A 266 13.09 5.09 12.37
N ASP A 267 14.35 4.74 12.67
CA ASP A 267 15.47 5.68 12.62
C ASP A 267 15.69 6.23 11.21
N VAL A 268 15.72 5.35 10.21
CA VAL A 268 15.85 5.75 8.79
C VAL A 268 14.66 6.61 8.37
N ALA A 269 13.45 6.24 8.76
CA ALA A 269 12.24 6.98 8.42
C ALA A 269 12.19 8.37 9.05
N LYS A 270 12.60 8.51 10.32
CA LYS A 270 12.70 9.83 10.96
C LYS A 270 13.84 10.64 10.36
N ARG A 271 14.96 9.99 10.04
CA ARG A 271 16.12 10.65 9.44
C ARG A 271 15.81 11.22 8.06
N LEU A 272 14.99 10.55 7.26
CA LEU A 272 14.52 11.08 5.97
C LEU A 272 13.83 12.45 6.09
N MET A 273 13.18 12.75 7.22
CA MET A 273 12.56 14.07 7.46
C MET A 273 13.62 15.18 7.46
N ASP A 274 14.80 14.91 8.02
CA ASP A 274 15.91 15.86 8.02
C ASP A 274 16.48 16.09 6.60
N TYR A 275 16.35 15.08 5.73
CA TYR A 275 16.66 15.15 4.30
C TYR A 275 15.52 15.79 3.46
N GLY A 276 14.40 16.16 4.09
CA GLY A 276 13.26 16.81 3.43
C GLY A 276 12.26 15.84 2.78
N PHE A 277 12.25 14.57 3.18
CA PHE A 277 11.35 13.55 2.65
C PHE A 277 10.38 13.05 3.72
N HIS A 278 9.13 12.79 3.28
CA HIS A 278 8.27 11.87 4.02
C HIS A 278 8.79 10.44 3.82
N ALA A 279 8.75 9.62 4.87
CA ALA A 279 9.19 8.24 4.78
C ALA A 279 8.29 7.43 3.80
N PRO A 280 8.85 6.43 3.09
CA PRO A 280 8.06 5.43 2.40
C PRO A 280 7.18 4.61 3.37
N THR A 281 6.36 3.71 2.82
CA THR A 281 5.56 2.79 3.66
C THR A 281 6.48 1.96 4.54
N MET A 282 6.22 1.94 5.85
CA MET A 282 7.09 1.30 6.84
C MET A 282 6.48 -0.01 7.34
N SER A 283 7.32 -1.04 7.48
CA SER A 283 7.01 -2.30 8.16
C SER A 283 5.79 -3.07 7.63
N PHE A 284 5.37 -2.78 6.40
CA PHE A 284 4.32 -3.50 5.68
C PHE A 284 4.71 -3.61 4.20
N PRO A 285 4.50 -4.77 3.54
CA PRO A 285 3.95 -6.02 4.09
C PRO A 285 4.92 -6.81 4.98
N VAL A 286 6.20 -6.44 5.01
CA VAL A 286 7.23 -7.11 5.82
C VAL A 286 7.71 -6.19 6.95
N ALA A 287 7.61 -6.66 8.19
CA ALA A 287 8.06 -5.91 9.36
C ALA A 287 9.57 -5.57 9.28
N GLY A 288 9.94 -4.33 9.62
CA GLY A 288 11.33 -3.88 9.60
C GLY A 288 11.87 -3.53 8.20
N THR A 289 11.00 -3.32 7.21
CA THR A 289 11.38 -2.94 5.84
C THR A 289 10.75 -1.62 5.41
N LEU A 290 11.22 -1.05 4.29
CA LEU A 290 10.62 0.12 3.64
C LEU A 290 10.11 -0.26 2.26
N MET A 291 8.85 0.05 1.95
CA MET A 291 8.26 -0.13 0.62
C MET A 291 8.14 1.21 -0.08
N VAL A 292 8.77 1.33 -1.25
CA VAL A 292 8.95 2.58 -2.00
C VAL A 292 8.18 2.51 -3.33
N GLU A 293 7.21 3.42 -3.50
CA GLU A 293 6.46 3.63 -4.74
C GLU A 293 6.65 5.08 -5.22
N PRO A 294 7.51 5.33 -6.23
CA PRO A 294 7.79 6.70 -6.70
C PRO A 294 6.69 7.29 -7.61
N THR A 295 5.86 6.45 -8.23
CA THR A 295 4.90 6.82 -9.29
C THR A 295 5.57 7.35 -10.57
N GLU A 296 4.76 7.61 -11.59
CA GLU A 296 5.16 8.21 -12.87
C GLU A 296 5.27 9.74 -12.85
N SER A 297 4.76 10.38 -11.79
CA SER A 297 4.63 11.84 -11.73
C SER A 297 5.88 12.54 -11.21
N GLU A 298 6.79 11.80 -10.58
CA GLU A 298 8.02 12.35 -10.03
C GLU A 298 9.12 12.47 -11.08
N SER A 299 9.81 13.60 -11.07
CA SER A 299 10.92 13.86 -11.99
C SER A 299 12.15 13.02 -11.64
N LEU A 300 13.01 12.74 -12.62
CA LEU A 300 14.29 12.04 -12.37
C LEU A 300 15.12 12.73 -11.28
N ALA A 301 15.12 14.07 -11.24
CA ALA A 301 15.83 14.84 -10.23
C ALA A 301 15.29 14.57 -8.82
N GLU A 302 13.98 14.34 -8.66
CA GLU A 302 13.40 14.00 -7.36
C GLU A 302 13.75 12.56 -6.94
N LEU A 303 13.71 11.63 -7.89
CA LEU A 303 14.16 10.25 -7.66
C LEU A 303 15.63 10.19 -7.25
N ASP A 304 16.47 11.00 -7.89
CA ASP A 304 17.88 11.13 -7.55
C ASP A 304 18.06 11.69 -6.14
N ARG A 305 17.36 12.78 -5.79
CA ARG A 305 17.41 13.35 -4.43
C ARG A 305 17.03 12.32 -3.37
N PHE A 306 15.97 11.54 -3.59
CA PHE A 306 15.56 10.48 -2.67
C PHE A 306 16.63 9.39 -2.56
N CYS A 307 17.17 8.93 -3.70
CA CYS A 307 18.19 7.89 -3.71
C CYS A 307 19.49 8.36 -3.02
N GLU A 308 19.91 9.60 -3.27
CA GLU A 308 21.07 10.21 -2.63
C GLU A 308 20.87 10.38 -1.13
N ALA A 309 19.68 10.78 -0.67
CA ALA A 309 19.36 10.82 0.76
C ALA A 309 19.48 9.43 1.41
N MET A 310 18.90 8.40 0.78
CA MET A 310 19.00 7.02 1.28
C MET A 310 20.45 6.52 1.30
N ILE A 311 21.24 6.82 0.27
CA ILE A 311 22.68 6.44 0.20
C ILE A 311 23.49 7.19 1.27
N ALA A 312 23.22 8.47 1.49
CA ALA A 312 23.86 9.24 2.56
C ALA A 312 23.52 8.67 3.94
N ILE A 313 22.25 8.30 4.16
CA ILE A 313 21.80 7.60 5.38
C ILE A 313 22.52 6.25 5.53
N ARG A 314 22.79 5.52 4.45
CA ARG A 314 23.59 4.28 4.54
C ARG A 314 25.00 4.56 5.04
N GLY A 315 25.63 5.63 4.57
CA GLY A 315 26.93 6.09 5.09
C GLY A 315 26.87 6.53 6.56
N GLU A 316 25.77 7.14 7.00
CA GLU A 316 25.53 7.44 8.43
C GLU A 316 25.45 6.15 9.28
N ILE A 317 24.79 5.11 8.77
CA ILE A 317 24.70 3.81 9.44
C ILE A 317 26.08 3.15 9.55
N GLU A 318 26.92 3.23 8.51
CA GLU A 318 28.29 2.69 8.53
C GLU A 318 29.17 3.34 9.61
N ARG A 319 28.93 4.62 9.94
CA ARG A 319 29.61 5.33 11.04
C ARG A 319 29.16 4.82 12.40
N VAL A 320 27.91 4.38 12.54
CA VAL A 320 27.43 3.70 13.75
C VAL A 320 28.02 2.27 13.82
N GLU A 321 27.98 1.51 12.72
CA GLU A 321 28.54 0.14 12.63
C GLU A 321 30.03 0.08 12.98
N SER A 322 30.80 1.08 12.54
CA SER A 322 32.24 1.17 12.82
C SER A 322 32.57 1.72 14.22
N GLY A 323 31.58 2.21 14.96
CA GLY A 323 31.74 2.84 16.27
C GLY A 323 32.31 4.27 16.21
N GLU A 324 32.37 4.90 15.03
CA GLU A 324 32.71 6.32 14.91
C GLU A 324 31.67 7.20 15.59
N TRP A 325 30.39 6.84 15.45
CA TRP A 325 29.29 7.46 16.18
C TRP A 325 28.76 6.52 17.27
N PRO A 326 28.47 7.04 18.49
CA PRO A 326 27.80 6.27 19.53
C PRO A 326 26.46 5.74 19.05
N ALA A 327 26.13 4.50 19.44
CA ALA A 327 24.87 3.86 19.06
C ALA A 327 23.64 4.57 19.64
N ASP A 328 23.80 5.26 20.77
CA ASP A 328 22.76 5.95 21.53
C ASP A 328 22.76 7.48 21.35
N ASP A 329 23.73 8.05 20.64
CA ASP A 329 23.80 9.49 20.35
C ASP A 329 24.39 9.77 18.96
N ASN A 330 23.53 9.69 17.95
CA ASN A 330 23.88 9.90 16.54
C ASN A 330 22.69 10.52 15.77
N PRO A 331 22.88 11.01 14.54
CA PRO A 331 21.81 11.65 13.79
C PRO A 331 20.59 10.75 13.54
N LEU A 332 20.76 9.43 13.47
CA LEU A 332 19.68 8.48 13.13
C LEU A 332 18.74 8.28 14.32
N CYS A 333 19.27 8.04 15.53
CA CYS A 333 18.45 7.83 16.73
C CYS A 333 17.82 9.13 17.24
N ASN A 334 18.49 10.27 17.03
CA ASN A 334 18.02 11.58 17.47
C ASN A 334 17.11 12.28 16.45
N ALA A 335 17.00 11.76 15.23
CA ALA A 335 16.06 12.28 14.24
C ALA A 335 14.59 12.11 14.69
N PRO A 336 13.69 13.02 14.28
CA PRO A 336 13.96 14.20 13.46
C PRO A 336 14.46 15.39 14.29
N HIS A 337 15.23 16.29 13.67
CA HIS A 337 15.79 17.47 14.34
C HIS A 337 14.92 18.72 14.08
N THR A 338 14.40 19.32 15.15
CA THR A 338 13.56 20.52 15.04
C THR A 338 14.40 21.79 14.86
N ALA A 339 13.75 22.89 14.47
CA ALA A 339 14.41 24.20 14.43
C ALA A 339 14.90 24.63 15.82
N GLU A 340 14.14 24.33 16.86
CA GLU A 340 14.48 24.65 18.25
C GLU A 340 15.74 23.91 18.69
N ASP A 341 15.82 22.60 18.45
CA ASP A 341 17.00 21.78 18.80
C ASP A 341 18.28 22.34 18.16
N VAL A 342 18.21 22.66 16.86
CA VAL A 342 19.36 23.07 16.06
C VAL A 342 19.78 24.52 16.36
N THR A 343 18.87 25.35 16.86
CA THR A 343 19.16 26.76 17.20
C THR A 343 19.39 27.00 18.68
N ALA A 344 19.27 25.97 19.54
CA ALA A 344 19.58 26.04 20.96
C ALA A 344 20.98 26.62 21.24
N ASP A 345 21.22 27.17 22.43
CA ASP A 345 22.53 27.73 22.79
C ASP A 345 23.60 26.63 22.92
N GLY A 346 23.23 25.50 23.51
CA GLY A 346 24.09 24.33 23.68
C GLY A 346 24.00 23.34 22.52
N TRP A 347 25.04 22.53 22.32
CA TRP A 347 25.00 21.37 21.42
C TRP A 347 25.97 20.31 21.95
N SER A 348 25.42 19.28 22.61
CA SER A 348 26.20 18.23 23.26
C SER A 348 26.41 16.99 22.40
N HIS A 349 25.84 16.95 21.19
CA HIS A 349 25.93 15.80 20.31
C HIS A 349 27.32 15.66 19.65
N PRO A 350 27.79 14.43 19.37
CA PRO A 350 29.09 14.17 18.76
C PRO A 350 29.13 14.44 17.24
N TYR A 351 28.05 14.97 16.68
CA TYR A 351 27.93 15.36 15.27
C TYR A 351 27.50 16.83 15.18
N PRO A 352 27.89 17.58 14.14
CA PRO A 352 27.57 19.00 14.04
C PRO A 352 26.10 19.24 13.66
N ARG A 353 25.58 20.41 14.04
CA ARG A 353 24.24 20.92 13.65
C ARG A 353 23.98 20.91 12.15
N GLU A 354 25.03 21.12 11.36
CA GLU A 354 24.94 21.05 9.90
C GLU A 354 24.55 19.64 9.42
N VAL A 355 25.14 18.59 10.01
CA VAL A 355 24.75 17.21 9.71
C VAL A 355 23.30 16.96 10.15
N ALA A 356 22.89 17.52 11.29
CA ALA A 356 21.52 17.38 11.79
C ALA A 356 20.48 17.97 10.80
N ALA A 357 20.63 19.24 10.41
CA ALA A 357 19.59 19.98 9.68
C ALA A 357 19.82 20.16 8.19
N PHE A 358 21.06 20.13 7.71
CA PHE A 358 21.43 20.40 6.32
C PHE A 358 22.36 19.31 5.76
N PRO A 359 21.96 18.02 5.83
CA PRO A 359 22.82 16.92 5.36
C PRO A 359 23.08 16.97 3.84
N VAL A 360 22.26 17.69 3.09
CA VAL A 360 22.49 18.01 1.67
C VAL A 360 22.39 19.53 1.44
N ARG A 361 23.14 20.04 0.46
CA ARG A 361 23.35 21.48 0.26
C ARG A 361 22.06 22.22 -0.12
N GLU A 362 21.20 21.56 -0.88
CA GLU A 362 19.96 22.10 -1.44
C GLU A 362 18.99 22.53 -0.33
N LEU A 363 19.00 21.85 0.82
CA LEU A 363 18.17 22.18 1.97
C LEU A 363 18.49 23.56 2.57
N ARG A 364 19.66 24.13 2.29
CA ARG A 364 19.99 25.50 2.70
C ARG A 364 19.15 26.56 1.97
N SER A 365 18.60 26.21 0.80
CA SER A 365 17.75 27.10 0.01
C SER A 365 16.25 26.90 0.33
N ALA A 366 15.84 25.67 0.61
CA ALA A 366 14.48 25.32 0.97
C ALA A 366 14.48 24.20 2.01
N LYS A 367 14.18 24.53 3.26
CA LYS A 367 14.11 23.59 4.38
C LYS A 367 12.67 23.49 4.88
N TYR A 368 12.14 22.27 4.90
CA TYR A 368 11.00 21.92 5.75
C TYR A 368 11.54 21.54 7.14
N TRP A 369 11.00 22.17 8.18
CA TRP A 369 11.37 21.86 9.57
C TRP A 369 10.36 20.89 10.18
N PRO A 370 10.82 19.74 10.72
CA PRO A 370 10.00 18.91 11.59
C PRO A 370 9.46 19.76 12.75
N PRO A 371 8.13 19.82 12.96
CA PRO A 371 7.54 20.71 13.96
C PRO A 371 7.73 20.21 15.39
N VAL A 372 8.04 18.93 15.58
CA VAL A 372 8.29 18.28 16.86
C VAL A 372 9.40 17.24 16.70
N GLY A 373 10.07 16.89 17.80
CA GLY A 373 11.01 15.78 17.85
C GLY A 373 10.32 14.42 17.71
N ARG A 374 11.06 13.34 17.98
CA ARG A 374 10.54 11.97 17.86
C ARG A 374 9.37 11.74 18.83
N ILE A 375 8.25 11.23 18.30
CA ILE A 375 7.03 10.95 19.06
C ILE A 375 7.23 9.71 19.96
N ASP A 376 6.85 9.82 21.24
CA ASP A 376 6.72 8.67 22.15
C ASP A 376 5.33 8.03 21.99
N ALA A 377 5.25 7.04 21.09
CA ALA A 377 3.99 6.33 20.82
C ALA A 377 3.46 5.59 22.06
N ALA A 378 4.34 4.93 22.84
CA ALA A 378 3.93 4.14 23.99
C ALA A 378 3.41 4.99 25.15
N HIS A 379 3.89 6.24 25.29
CA HIS A 379 3.33 7.18 26.25
C HIS A 379 1.90 7.57 25.89
N GLY A 380 1.63 7.88 24.61
CA GLY A 380 0.30 8.27 24.13
C GLY A 380 -0.76 7.19 24.39
N ASP A 381 -0.44 5.93 24.10
CA ASP A 381 -1.35 4.80 24.35
C ASP A 381 -1.62 4.57 25.84
N ARG A 382 -0.62 4.82 26.70
CA ARG A 382 -0.76 4.69 28.16
C ARG A 382 -1.49 5.87 28.81
N ASN A 383 -1.51 7.03 28.16
CA ASN A 383 -2.06 8.29 28.67
C ASN A 383 -3.02 8.89 27.66
N LEU A 384 -4.10 8.17 27.35
CA LEU A 384 -5.01 8.50 26.26
C LEU A 384 -5.73 9.85 26.49
N VAL A 385 -5.40 10.84 25.67
CA VAL A 385 -6.06 12.15 25.63
C VAL A 385 -6.47 12.45 24.18
N CYS A 386 -7.77 12.29 23.87
CA CYS A 386 -8.32 12.45 22.53
C CYS A 386 -9.11 13.76 22.33
N ALA A 387 -8.91 14.74 23.21
CA ALA A 387 -9.51 16.06 23.14
C ALA A 387 -8.44 17.13 23.41
N CYS A 388 -8.68 18.36 22.98
CA CYS A 388 -7.75 19.46 23.26
C CYS A 388 -7.51 19.54 24.78
N PRO A 389 -6.24 19.58 25.22
CA PRO A 389 -5.95 19.81 26.63
C PRO A 389 -6.43 21.21 27.04
N PRO A 390 -6.61 21.47 28.34
CA PRO A 390 -6.97 22.78 28.84
C PRO A 390 -5.99 23.86 28.34
N VAL A 391 -6.46 25.10 28.14
CA VAL A 391 -5.61 26.20 27.63
C VAL A 391 -4.41 26.44 28.56
N GLU A 392 -4.58 26.18 29.85
CA GLU A 392 -3.56 26.26 30.88
C GLU A 392 -2.37 25.33 30.61
N ALA A 393 -2.57 24.23 29.88
CA ALA A 393 -1.49 23.33 29.47
C ALA A 393 -0.52 23.95 28.45
N PHE A 394 -0.91 25.08 27.82
CA PHE A 394 -0.10 25.81 26.84
C PHE A 394 0.48 27.12 27.39
N ALA A 395 0.23 27.47 28.66
CA ALA A 395 0.64 28.74 29.26
C ALA A 395 2.11 28.77 29.73
N GLY A 396 2.99 28.02 29.05
CA GLY A 396 4.42 27.91 29.34
C GLY A 396 5.22 29.13 28.90
#